data_AF-A0A450Z5D5-F1
#
_entry.id   AF-A0A450Z5D5-F1
#
_cell.length_a   1.000
_cell.length_b   1.000
_cell.length_c   1.000
_cell.angle_alpha   90.00
_cell.angle_beta   90.00
_cell.angle_gamma   90.00
#
_symmetry.space_group_name_H-M   'P 1'
#
loop_
_entity.id
_entity.type
_entity.pdbx_description
1 polymer ?
#
loop_
_entity_poly.entity_id
_entity_poly.type
_entity_poly.pdbx_seq_one_letter_code
_entity_poly.pdbx_strand_id
1 'polypeptide(L)'
;MRAWRWLQDSFNNKAIKTAFDTVLQKMPFLISLTPKERKSMFKAGPDSVSFVQNALNAAQDHPDILPATFKTGEFKNDVPPCATFCVIC
;
A
#
# COMPACT_ATOMS: atom_id res chain seq x y z
N MET A 1 -25.47 -26.50 -22.96
CA MET A 1 -25.71 -25.29 -22.14
C MET A 1 -24.43 -24.61 -21.60
N ARG A 2 -23.30 -24.55 -22.34
CA ARG A 2 -22.08 -23.82 -21.90
C ARG A 2 -21.78 -22.53 -22.68
N ALA A 3 -22.32 -22.40 -23.91
CA ALA A 3 -22.14 -21.22 -24.76
C ALA A 3 -22.76 -19.94 -24.17
N TRP A 4 -23.88 -20.05 -23.46
CA TRP A 4 -24.54 -18.92 -22.80
C TRP A 4 -23.71 -18.33 -21.65
N ARG A 5 -22.91 -19.16 -20.95
CA ARG A 5 -22.05 -18.71 -19.86
C ARG A 5 -20.91 -17.83 -20.35
N TRP A 6 -20.27 -18.20 -21.47
CA TRP A 6 -19.23 -17.37 -22.10
C TRP A 6 -19.75 -16.03 -22.61
N LEU A 7 -20.97 -16.01 -23.17
CA LEU A 7 -21.64 -14.77 -23.56
C LEU A 7 -21.93 -13.89 -22.33
N GLN A 8 -22.45 -14.47 -21.25
CA GLN A 8 -22.69 -13.77 -19.99
C GLN A 8 -21.39 -13.23 -19.38
N ASP A 9 -20.33 -14.02 -19.34
CA ASP A 9 -19.01 -13.63 -18.81
C ASP A 9 -18.38 -12.52 -19.65
N SER A 10 -18.55 -12.54 -20.98
CA SER A 10 -18.08 -11.47 -21.86
C SER A 10 -18.82 -10.15 -21.62
N PHE A 11 -20.12 -10.20 -21.32
CA PHE A 11 -20.92 -9.02 -20.99
C PHE A 11 -20.55 -8.48 -19.60
N ASN A 12 -20.36 -9.37 -18.61
CA ASN A 12 -19.93 -9.02 -17.25
C ASN A 12 -18.55 -8.34 -17.25
N ASN A 13 -17.59 -8.87 -18.01
CA ASN A 13 -16.26 -8.26 -18.12
C ASN A 13 -16.30 -6.86 -18.72
N LYS A 14 -17.22 -6.60 -19.65
CA LYS A 14 -17.44 -5.24 -20.18
C LYS A 14 -18.04 -4.33 -19.11
N ALA A 15 -19.09 -4.78 -18.41
CA ALA A 15 -19.74 -4.00 -17.36
C ALA A 15 -18.78 -3.65 -16.20
N ILE A 16 -17.94 -4.60 -15.79
CA ILE A 16 -16.92 -4.40 -14.75
C ILE A 16 -15.90 -3.34 -15.19
N LYS A 17 -15.39 -3.42 -16.43
CA LYS A 17 -14.43 -2.45 -16.96
C LYS A 17 -15.02 -1.04 -17.04
N THR A 18 -16.26 -0.91 -17.50
CA THR A 18 -16.96 0.39 -17.52
C THR A 18 -17.14 0.98 -16.12
N ALA A 19 -17.41 0.14 -15.11
CA ALA A 19 -17.50 0.59 -13.72
C ALA A 19 -16.15 1.12 -13.20
N PHE A 20 -15.04 0.42 -13.51
CA PHE A 20 -13.70 0.92 -13.19
C PHE A 20 -13.40 2.24 -13.89
N ASP A 21 -13.68 2.38 -15.18
CA ASP A 21 -13.48 3.64 -15.91
C ASP A 21 -14.26 4.80 -15.27
N THR A 22 -15.49 4.53 -14.81
CA THR A 22 -16.31 5.52 -14.10
C THR A 22 -15.70 5.92 -12.76
N VAL A 23 -15.20 4.95 -11.98
CA VAL A 23 -14.53 5.22 -10.70
C VAL A 23 -13.25 6.03 -10.90
N LEU A 24 -12.46 5.70 -11.93
CA LEU A 24 -11.23 6.43 -12.27
C LEU A 24 -11.54 7.88 -12.68
N GLN A 25 -12.63 8.12 -13.42
CA GLN A 25 -13.08 9.47 -13.79
C GLN A 25 -13.62 10.28 -12.60
N LYS A 26 -14.36 9.63 -11.69
CA LYS A 26 -15.02 10.32 -10.56
C LYS A 26 -14.11 10.50 -9.35
N MET A 27 -13.08 9.67 -9.21
CA MET A 27 -12.17 9.68 -8.07
C MET A 27 -10.69 9.61 -8.53
N PRO A 28 -10.22 10.61 -9.31
CA PRO A 28 -8.83 10.62 -9.81
C PRO A 28 -7.79 10.74 -8.69
N PHE A 29 -8.20 11.12 -7.47
CA PHE A 29 -7.34 11.20 -6.29
C PHE A 29 -6.94 9.84 -5.71
N LEU A 30 -7.69 8.75 -6.00
CA LEU A 30 -7.39 7.40 -5.51
C LEU A 30 -6.27 6.69 -6.30
N ILE A 31 -6.01 7.14 -7.54
CA ILE A 31 -5.06 6.49 -8.45
C ILE A 31 -3.61 6.80 -8.05
N SER A 32 -3.38 8.00 -7.53
CA SER A 32 -2.13 8.37 -6.87
C SER A 32 -2.26 9.80 -6.38
N LEU A 33 -1.94 10.05 -5.11
CA LEU A 33 -1.51 11.38 -4.68
C LEU A 33 -0.39 11.85 -5.62
N THR A 34 -0.54 13.04 -6.19
CA THR A 34 0.50 13.61 -7.04
C THR A 34 1.81 13.71 -6.25
N PRO A 35 3.00 13.66 -6.89
CA PRO A 35 4.27 13.81 -6.18
C PRO A 35 4.37 15.08 -5.33
N LYS A 36 3.58 16.12 -5.66
CA LYS A 36 3.47 17.37 -4.89
C LYS A 36 2.63 17.17 -3.62
N GLU A 37 1.48 16.52 -3.73
CA GLU A 37 0.62 16.21 -2.57
C GLU A 37 1.31 15.24 -1.62
N ARG A 38 2.00 14.21 -2.14
CA ARG A 38 2.83 13.31 -1.32
C ARG A 38 3.91 14.04 -0.51
N LYS A 39 4.44 15.16 -1.05
CA LYS A 39 5.47 15.96 -0.38
C LYS A 39 4.91 16.93 0.65
N SER A 40 3.66 17.37 0.48
CA SER A 40 2.98 18.30 1.39
C SER A 40 2.25 17.61 2.53
N MET A 41 2.03 16.30 2.45
CA MET A 41 1.46 15.57 3.58
C MET A 41 2.43 15.57 4.78
N PHE A 42 1.85 15.65 5.98
CA PHE A 42 2.59 15.70 7.23
C PHE A 42 3.47 14.46 7.37
N LYS A 43 4.78 14.66 7.29
CA LYS A 43 5.78 13.60 7.42
C LYS A 43 5.99 13.29 8.90
N ALA A 44 6.25 12.03 9.20
CA ALA A 44 6.78 11.61 10.49
C ALA A 44 7.94 12.53 10.94
N GLY A 45 7.82 13.07 12.16
CA GLY A 45 8.85 13.92 12.76
C GLY A 45 10.14 13.13 13.02
N PRO A 46 11.28 13.81 13.29
CA PRO A 46 12.56 13.15 13.54
C PRO A 46 12.49 12.09 14.65
N ASP A 47 11.64 12.28 15.65
CA ASP A 47 11.43 11.33 16.76
C ASP A 47 10.66 10.06 16.35
N SER A 48 9.76 10.17 15.38
CA SER A 48 9.01 9.02 14.85
C SER A 48 9.90 8.16 13.95
N VAL A 49 10.86 8.78 13.23
CA VAL A 49 11.81 8.04 12.40
C VAL A 49 12.82 7.28 13.24
N SER A 50 13.34 7.88 14.32
CA SER A 50 14.27 7.21 15.24
C SER A 50 13.61 6.02 15.95
N PHE A 51 12.34 6.14 16.33
CA PHE A 51 11.59 5.02 16.91
C PHE A 51 11.48 3.82 15.95
N VAL A 52 11.15 4.05 14.69
CA VAL A 52 11.03 2.98 13.68
C VAL A 52 12.38 2.33 13.39
N GLN A 53 13.46 3.10 13.36
CA GLN A 53 14.82 2.56 13.22
C GLN A 53 15.21 1.68 14.42
N ASN A 54 14.89 2.12 15.63
CA ASN A 54 15.16 1.35 16.84
C ASN A 54 14.33 0.05 16.88
N ALA A 55 13.08 0.09 16.42
CA ALA A 55 12.24 -1.09 16.30
C ALA A 55 12.80 -2.08 15.26
N LEU A 56 13.37 -1.61 14.14
CA LEU A 56 14.06 -2.46 13.16
C LEU A 56 15.30 -3.14 13.76
N ASN A 57 16.10 -2.40 14.52
CA ASN A 57 17.29 -2.97 15.16
C ASN A 57 16.89 -4.06 16.16
N ALA A 58 15.92 -3.77 17.04
CA ALA A 58 15.41 -4.77 18.00
C ALA A 58 14.82 -6.01 17.32
N ALA A 59 14.12 -5.83 16.19
CA ALA A 59 13.57 -6.91 15.37
C ALA A 59 14.65 -7.79 14.70
N GLN A 60 15.82 -7.21 14.40
CA GLN A 60 16.95 -7.93 13.80
C GLN A 60 17.78 -8.66 14.87
N ASP A 61 17.99 -8.01 16.02
CA ASP A 61 18.77 -8.55 17.13
C ASP A 61 18.04 -9.70 17.84
N HIS A 62 16.69 -9.66 17.86
CA HIS A 62 15.84 -10.66 18.51
C HIS A 62 14.74 -11.15 17.56
N PRO A 63 15.02 -12.08 16.64
CA PRO A 63 14.03 -12.55 15.66
C PRO A 63 12.89 -13.37 16.28
N ASP A 64 13.06 -13.85 17.52
CA ASP A 64 12.11 -14.65 18.30
C ASP A 64 11.05 -13.82 19.02
N ILE A 65 11.26 -12.51 19.18
CA ILE A 65 10.25 -11.59 19.76
C ILE A 65 9.08 -11.34 18.81
N LEU A 66 9.28 -11.62 17.52
CA LEU A 66 8.29 -11.40 16.47
C LEU A 66 7.56 -12.69 16.12
N PRO A 67 6.25 -12.62 15.77
CA PRO A 67 5.52 -13.77 15.30
C PRO A 67 6.20 -14.41 14.10
N ALA A 68 6.16 -15.74 13.98
CA ALA A 68 6.77 -16.47 12.87
C ALA A 68 6.24 -16.06 11.47
N THR A 69 5.08 -15.40 11.41
CA THR A 69 4.49 -14.85 10.18
C THR A 69 5.10 -13.51 9.75
N PHE A 70 5.84 -12.83 10.64
CA PHE A 70 6.42 -11.53 10.39
C PHE A 70 7.82 -11.66 9.77
N LYS A 71 7.98 -11.12 8.56
CA LYS A 71 9.24 -11.20 7.81
C LYS A 71 10.07 -9.95 8.05
N THR A 72 11.09 -10.07 8.89
CA THR A 72 12.05 -9.00 9.19
C THR A 72 12.79 -8.48 7.94
N GLY A 73 12.98 -9.33 6.92
CA GLY A 73 13.56 -8.95 5.64
C GLY A 73 12.68 -8.01 4.81
N GLU A 74 11.35 -8.17 4.86
CA GLU A 74 10.40 -7.27 4.20
C GLU A 74 10.33 -5.94 4.98
N PHE A 75 10.29 -6.01 6.32
CA PHE A 75 10.29 -4.84 7.18
C PHE A 75 11.51 -3.91 6.95
N LYS A 76 12.71 -4.47 6.70
CA LYS A 76 13.90 -3.69 6.34
C LYS A 76 13.71 -2.83 5.08
N ASN A 77 12.92 -3.29 4.12
CA ASN A 77 12.63 -2.56 2.89
C ASN A 77 11.53 -1.50 3.08
N ASP A 78 10.72 -1.63 4.13
CA ASP A 78 9.61 -0.73 4.45
C ASP A 78 10.02 0.47 5.33
N VAL A 79 11.13 0.35 6.07
CA VAL A 79 11.68 1.45 6.90
C VAL A 79 12.20 2.65 6.10
N PRO A 80 12.92 2.50 4.97
CA PRO A 80 13.36 3.64 4.15
C PRO A 80 12.21 4.46 3.56
N PRO A 81 11.12 3.85 3.02
CA PRO A 81 9.90 4.55 2.67
C PRO A 81 9.25 5.28 3.85
N CYS A 82 9.35 4.76 5.08
CA CYS A 82 8.78 5.39 6.27
C CYS A 82 9.36 6.80 6.53
N ALA A 83 10.67 7.00 6.33
CA ALA A 83 11.31 8.31 6.46
C ALA A 83 10.89 9.32 5.37
N THR A 84 10.37 8.84 4.23
CA THR A 84 10.04 9.67 3.06
C THR A 84 8.54 9.88 2.89
N PHE A 85 7.73 8.88 3.27
CA PHE A 85 6.33 8.74 2.88
C PHE A 85 5.40 8.31 4.02
N CYS A 86 5.88 8.15 5.26
CA CYS A 86 4.98 7.86 6.38
C CYS A 86 4.12 9.10 6.69
N VAL A 87 2.92 9.06 6.12
CA VAL A 87 1.76 9.78 6.57
C VAL A 87 1.12 8.97 7.67
N ILE A 88 1.24 9.50 8.89
CA ILE A 88 0.40 9.25 10.07
C ILE A 88 -0.26 7.86 10.06
N CYS A 89 0.34 6.90 10.77
CA CYS A 89 -0.45 5.86 11.42
C CYS A 89 -1.46 6.50 12.37
#